data_AF-G9K8P8-F1
#
_entry.id   AF-G9K8P8-F1
#
_cell.length_a   1.000
_cell.length_b   1.000
_cell.length_c   1.000
_cell.angle_alpha   90.00
_cell.angle_beta   90.00
_cell.angle_gamma   90.00
#
_symmetry.space_group_name_H-M   'P 1'
#
loop_
_entity.id
_entity.type
_entity.pdbx_description
1 polymer ?
#
loop_
_entity_poly.entity_id
_entity_poly.type
_entity_poly.pdbx_seq_one_letter_code
_entity_poly.pdbx_strand_id
1 'polypeptide(L)'
;MSHQILLLLAVLTRGLPISQQQDKAPCEMVDKEVSCQALGLLQVPSTLPRDIEALDLSGNHLRSILASPLGFYTALRQLDLSTNEIS
;
A
#
# COMPACT_ATOMS: atom_id res chain seq x y z
N MET A 1 44.97 0.32 -24.12
CA MET A 1 43.72 0.96 -24.58
C MET A 1 42.53 0.04 -24.32
N SER A 2 42.28 -0.33 -23.05
CA SER A 2 41.32 -1.41 -22.74
C SER A 2 40.54 -1.26 -21.42
N HIS A 3 40.91 -0.33 -20.53
CA HIS A 3 40.14 -0.08 -19.30
C HIS A 3 38.95 0.88 -19.49
N GLN A 4 39.01 1.78 -20.47
CA GLN A 4 37.90 2.70 -20.76
C GLN A 4 36.68 1.97 -21.31
N ILE A 5 36.88 0.85 -22.03
CA ILE A 5 35.78 0.05 -22.60
C ILE A 5 35.06 -0.74 -21.49
N LEU A 6 35.78 -1.20 -20.46
CA LEU A 6 35.19 -1.96 -19.36
C LEU A 6 34.27 -1.09 -18.47
N LEU A 7 34.60 0.20 -18.32
CA LEU A 7 33.78 1.14 -17.53
C LEU A 7 32.45 1.47 -18.21
N LEU A 8 32.38 1.48 -19.55
CA LEU A 8 31.13 1.75 -20.28
C LEU A 8 30.07 0.64 -20.11
N LEU A 9 30.49 -0.61 -19.95
CA LEU A 9 29.55 -1.73 -19.73
C LEU A 9 28.93 -1.70 -18.32
N ALA A 10 29.61 -1.11 -17.33
CA ALA A 10 29.10 -0.98 -15.97
C ALA A 10 28.02 0.11 -15.81
N VAL A 11 27.89 1.02 -16.79
CA VAL A 11 26.89 2.09 -16.78
C VAL A 11 25.57 1.61 -17.40
N LEU A 12 25.61 0.68 -18.35
CA LEU A 12 24.41 0.13 -19.00
C LEU A 12 23.57 -0.79 -18.09
N THR A 13 24.14 -1.29 -16.99
CA THR A 13 23.38 -2.05 -15.98
C THR A 13 22.85 -1.18 -14.84
N ARG A 14 23.23 0.10 -14.78
CA ARG A 14 22.78 1.08 -13.78
C ARG A 14 21.69 1.98 -14.36
N GLY A 15 20.49 1.42 -14.54
CA GLY A 15 19.34 2.24 -14.87
C GLY A 15 18.28 1.54 -15.71
N LEU A 16 17.78 0.40 -15.24
CA LEU A 16 16.35 0.18 -15.44
C LEU A 16 15.67 0.82 -14.22
N PRO A 17 14.67 1.70 -14.40
CA PRO A 17 13.81 2.07 -13.30
C PRO A 17 13.32 0.76 -12.72
N ILE A 18 13.47 0.62 -11.41
CA ILE A 18 12.83 -0.44 -10.66
C ILE A 18 11.34 -0.22 -10.95
N SER A 19 10.83 -0.91 -11.96
CA SER A 19 9.42 -1.21 -12.04
C SER A 19 9.23 -2.10 -10.83
N GLN A 20 8.96 -1.47 -9.68
CA GLN A 20 8.20 -2.09 -8.62
C GLN A 20 6.83 -2.39 -9.24
N GLN A 21 6.79 -3.35 -10.17
CA GLN A 21 5.61 -4.15 -10.38
C GLN A 21 5.57 -5.08 -9.17
N GLN A 22 5.36 -4.43 -8.02
CA GLN A 22 4.94 -5.04 -6.80
C GLN A 22 3.56 -5.53 -7.16
N ASP A 23 3.50 -6.82 -7.50
CA ASP A 23 2.28 -7.59 -7.30
C ASP A 23 1.80 -7.20 -5.91
N LYS A 24 0.79 -6.32 -5.85
CA LYS A 24 0.50 -5.51 -4.66
C LYS A 24 0.32 -6.50 -3.52
N ALA A 25 1.28 -6.49 -2.60
CA ALA A 25 1.24 -7.39 -1.47
C ALA A 25 -0.12 -7.20 -0.75
N PRO A 26 -0.71 -8.28 -0.20
CA PRO A 26 -1.83 -8.12 0.71
C PRO A 26 -1.44 -7.12 1.80
N CYS A 27 -2.42 -6.42 2.37
CA CYS A 27 -2.18 -5.50 3.47
C CYS A 27 -1.26 -6.12 4.52
N GLU A 28 -0.29 -5.36 5.00
CA GLU A 28 0.65 -5.80 6.02
C GLU A 28 -0.06 -5.81 7.38
N MET A 29 0.19 -6.84 8.18
CA MET A 29 -0.41 -6.98 9.49
C MET A 29 0.65 -7.27 10.54
N VAL A 30 0.65 -6.46 11.59
CA VAL A 30 1.45 -6.67 12.79
C VAL A 30 0.49 -6.60 13.97
N ASP A 31 0.37 -7.72 14.69
CA ASP A 31 -0.64 -7.91 15.75
C ASP A 31 -2.07 -7.59 15.26
N LYS A 32 -2.64 -6.48 15.74
CA LYS A 32 -3.99 -6.02 15.41
C LYS A 32 -3.98 -4.75 14.58
N GLU A 33 -2.83 -4.36 14.06
CA GLU A 33 -2.63 -3.19 13.23
C GLU A 33 -2.45 -3.64 11.78
N VAL A 34 -3.23 -3.06 10.87
CA VAL A 34 -3.21 -3.39 9.46
C VAL A 34 -2.85 -2.17 8.62
N SER A 35 -1.81 -2.28 7.79
CA SER A 35 -1.43 -1.27 6.81
C SER A 35 -1.79 -1.70 5.39
N CYS A 36 -2.62 -0.90 4.75
CA CYS A 36 -3.08 -1.03 3.36
C CYS A 36 -2.71 0.23 2.55
N GLN A 37 -1.61 0.89 2.88
CA GLN A 37 -1.22 2.17 2.29
C GLN A 37 -0.83 2.06 0.81
N ALA A 38 -1.13 3.09 0.00
CA ALA A 38 -0.71 3.19 -1.40
C ALA A 38 -1.08 1.99 -2.29
N LEU A 39 -2.10 1.22 -1.89
CA LEU A 39 -2.57 0.05 -2.63
C LEU A 39 -3.58 0.40 -3.73
N GLY A 40 -3.88 1.69 -3.94
CA GLY A 40 -4.79 2.15 -4.97
C GLY A 40 -6.22 1.63 -4.77
N LEU A 41 -6.60 1.42 -3.51
CA LEU A 41 -7.90 0.91 -3.13
C LEU A 41 -8.99 1.93 -3.49
N LEU A 42 -10.07 1.43 -4.10
CA LEU A 42 -11.26 2.21 -4.42
C LEU A 42 -12.36 2.05 -3.36
N GLN A 43 -12.23 1.03 -2.50
CA GLN A 43 -13.17 0.70 -1.44
C GLN A 43 -12.42 0.19 -0.21
N VAL A 44 -13.03 0.35 0.97
CA VAL A 44 -12.54 -0.23 2.21
C VAL A 44 -12.57 -1.77 2.07
N PRO A 45 -11.48 -2.49 2.38
CA PRO A 45 -11.47 -3.94 2.35
C PRO A 45 -12.50 -4.52 3.34
N SER A 46 -12.92 -5.77 3.12
CA SER A 46 -13.86 -6.48 4.01
C SER A 46 -13.35 -7.86 4.42
N THR A 47 -12.15 -8.22 3.98
CA THR A 47 -11.54 -9.54 4.18
C THR A 47 -10.53 -9.58 5.32
N LEU A 48 -10.28 -8.44 5.99
CA LEU A 48 -9.39 -8.35 7.15
C LEU A 48 -10.05 -8.97 8.40
N PRO A 49 -9.26 -9.41 9.40
CA PRO A 49 -9.78 -9.91 10.67
C PRO A 49 -10.69 -8.91 11.37
N ARG A 50 -11.67 -9.44 12.10
CA ARG A 50 -12.70 -8.63 12.77
C ARG A 50 -12.17 -7.85 13.98
N ASP A 51 -11.09 -8.34 14.56
CA ASP A 51 -10.50 -7.89 15.82
C ASP A 51 -9.33 -6.92 15.62
N ILE A 52 -9.13 -6.38 14.41
CA ILE A 52 -8.17 -5.32 14.17
C ILE A 52 -8.53 -4.07 14.98
N GLU A 53 -7.51 -3.41 15.53
CA GLU A 53 -7.64 -2.22 16.36
C GLU A 53 -7.18 -0.96 15.61
N ALA A 54 -6.26 -1.10 14.65
CA ALA A 54 -5.83 -0.02 13.77
C ALA A 54 -5.86 -0.44 12.30
N LEU A 55 -6.32 0.46 11.44
CA LEU A 55 -6.33 0.29 9.99
C LEU A 55 -5.81 1.54 9.31
N ASP A 56 -4.75 1.40 8.52
CA ASP A 56 -4.20 2.45 7.67
C ASP A 56 -4.60 2.22 6.21
N LEU A 57 -5.46 3.09 5.69
CA LEU A 57 -5.88 3.15 4.28
C LEU A 57 -5.35 4.42 3.59
N SER A 58 -4.27 5.01 4.11
CA SER A 58 -3.72 6.24 3.57
C SER A 58 -3.15 6.07 2.14
N GLY A 59 -3.21 7.14 1.36
CA GLY A 59 -2.65 7.15 0.00
C GLY A 59 -3.41 6.27 -0.99
N ASN A 60 -4.73 6.10 -0.80
CA ASN A 60 -5.58 5.32 -1.69
C ASN A 60 -6.49 6.24 -2.53
N HIS A 61 -7.44 5.65 -3.27
CA HIS A 61 -8.36 6.35 -4.18
C HIS A 61 -9.81 6.25 -3.68
N LEU A 62 -9.99 6.20 -2.36
CA LEU A 62 -11.33 6.14 -1.76
C LEU A 62 -12.06 7.46 -2.02
N ARG A 63 -13.23 7.38 -2.64
CA ARG A 63 -14.10 8.54 -2.93
C ARG A 63 -15.26 8.68 -1.95
N SER A 64 -15.67 7.57 -1.37
CA SER A 64 -16.71 7.53 -0.35
C SER A 64 -16.43 6.40 0.62
N ILE A 65 -16.90 6.57 1.85
CA ILE A 65 -16.79 5.56 2.90
C ILE A 65 -18.18 5.00 3.13
N LEU A 66 -18.39 3.75 2.73
CA LEU A 66 -19.57 3.01 3.17
C LEU A 66 -19.35 2.59 4.63
N ALA A 67 -20.36 2.84 5.48
CA ALA A 67 -20.30 2.43 6.88
C ALA A 67 -20.28 0.91 7.06
N SER A 68 -20.88 0.17 6.12
CA SER A 68 -21.02 -1.30 6.19
C SER A 68 -19.68 -2.05 6.32
N PRO A 69 -18.65 -1.83 5.47
CA PRO A 69 -17.37 -2.50 5.62
C PRO A 69 -16.62 -2.10 6.90
N LEU A 70 -16.70 -0.83 7.34
CA LEU A 70 -16.10 -0.42 8.62
C LEU A 70 -16.80 -1.03 9.84
N GLY A 71 -18.13 -1.21 9.78
CA GLY A 71 -18.91 -1.85 10.83
C GLY A 71 -18.60 -3.34 11.04
N PHE A 72 -17.89 -3.97 10.09
CA PHE A 72 -17.38 -5.33 10.27
C PHE A 72 -16.26 -5.37 11.32
N TYR A 73 -15.40 -4.35 11.36
CA TYR A 73 -14.24 -4.25 12.24
C TYR A 73 -14.62 -3.76 13.64
N THR A 74 -15.23 -4.65 14.43
CA THR A 74 -15.84 -4.29 15.72
C THR A 74 -14.86 -3.82 16.79
N ALA A 75 -13.57 -4.13 16.65
CA ALA A 75 -12.53 -3.68 17.58
C ALA A 75 -11.79 -2.42 17.08
N LEU A 76 -12.16 -1.86 15.92
CA LEU A 76 -11.41 -0.76 15.30
C LEU A 76 -11.47 0.51 16.16
N ARG A 77 -10.30 1.06 16.48
CA ARG A 77 -10.13 2.27 17.30
C ARG A 77 -9.42 3.38 16.55
N GLN A 78 -8.57 3.02 15.60
CA GLN A 78 -7.80 3.94 14.78
C GLN A 78 -8.01 3.63 13.30
N LEU A 79 -8.31 4.67 12.53
CA LEU A 79 -8.50 4.58 11.09
C LEU A 79 -7.81 5.77 10.43
N ASP A 80 -6.80 5.51 9.59
CA ASP A 80 -6.17 6.52 8.76
C ASP A 80 -6.76 6.46 7.34
N LEU A 81 -7.34 7.58 6.91
CA LEU A 81 -7.90 7.80 5.56
C LEU A 81 -7.20 8.95 4.84
N SER A 82 -6.08 9.43 5.36
CA SER A 82 -5.33 10.56 4.80
C SER A 82 -4.92 10.27 3.35
N THR A 83 -4.80 11.33 2.55
CA THR A 83 -4.40 11.18 1.14
C THR A 83 -5.33 10.25 0.35
N ASN A 84 -6.64 10.52 0.43
CA ASN A 84 -7.69 9.90 -0.39
C ASN A 84 -8.49 10.97 -1.14
N GLU A 85 -9.49 10.56 -1.93
CA GLU A 85 -10.36 11.42 -2.76
C GLU A 85 -11.76 11.62 -2.12
N ILE A 86 -11.84 11.59 -0.78
CA ILE A 86 -13.11 11.66 -0.03
C ILE A 86 -13.60 13.13 -0.02
N SER A 87 -14.84 13.35 -0.48
CA SER A 87 -15.51 14.66 -0.52
C SER A 87 -16.68 14.79 0.44
#